data_AF-A0A2T8I6X1-F1
#
_entry.id   AF-A0A2T8I6X1-F1
#
_cell.length_a   1.000
_cell.length_b   1.000
_cell.length_c   1.000
_cell.angle_alpha   90.00
_cell.angle_beta   90.00
_cell.angle_gamma   90.00
#
_symmetry.space_group_name_H-M   'P 1'
#
loop_
_entity.id
_entity.type
_entity.pdbx_description
1 polymer ?
#
loop_
_entity_poly.entity_id
_entity_poly.type
_entity_poly.pdbx_seq_one_letter_code
_entity_poly.pdbx_strand_id
1 'polypeptide(L)'
;MPKSKRNRPVTLSKTKKKPGLERKGKVVAEIKDAVDQYSSAYVFTYDNMRNQKLKDLREQLKSSSRIFLAGKKVMQIALGRSPADEAKTGLHKLSKFLQGDSGLFFTNLPRDEVERLFREFEEHDFARTGSTATETVELKEGPLEQFTHEMEPFLRKQGLPVRLNRGVVELVADHVVCEEGKPLSPEAAQTLRLLGIQMATFQLYLVCRWSCDDFEVYKEGLAHLGANDDSA
;
A
#
# COMPACT_ATOMS: atom_id res chain seq x y z
N MET A 1 45.03 9.21 5.53
CA MET A 1 44.19 10.17 4.77
C MET A 1 42.74 10.07 5.24
N PRO A 2 42.05 11.18 5.59
CA PRO A 2 40.64 11.14 5.90
C PRO A 2 39.85 10.71 4.65
N LYS A 3 38.97 9.71 4.79
CA LYS A 3 38.11 9.22 3.68
C LYS A 3 37.40 10.40 3.03
N SER A 4 37.49 10.52 1.70
CA SER A 4 36.77 11.52 0.90
C SER A 4 35.30 11.59 1.35
N LYS A 5 34.95 12.65 2.08
CA LYS A 5 33.57 12.90 2.53
C LYS A 5 32.87 13.62 1.39
N ARG A 6 31.99 12.92 0.66
CA ARG A 6 31.08 13.56 -0.31
C ARG A 6 30.32 14.68 0.39
N ASN A 7 30.28 15.85 -0.24
CA ASN A 7 29.48 16.97 0.24
C ASN A 7 28.01 16.54 0.29
N ARG A 8 27.43 16.52 1.49
CA ARG A 8 26.02 16.18 1.70
C ARG A 8 25.24 17.49 1.75
N PRO A 9 24.30 17.73 0.82
CA PRO A 9 23.43 18.90 0.91
C PRO A 9 22.66 18.85 2.23
N VAL A 10 22.83 19.88 3.07
CA VAL A 10 22.14 20.00 4.35
C VAL A 10 20.84 20.75 4.12
N THR A 11 19.71 20.08 4.34
CA THR A 11 18.39 20.70 4.21
C THR A 11 18.09 21.58 5.43
N LEU A 12 17.68 22.84 5.19
CA LEU A 12 17.27 23.79 6.23
C LEU A 12 15.81 23.60 6.70
N SER A 13 15.21 22.44 6.43
CA SER A 13 13.81 22.17 6.77
C SER A 13 13.58 22.17 8.28
N LYS A 14 12.47 22.75 8.74
CA LYS A 14 12.07 22.77 10.16
C LYS A 14 11.77 21.38 10.74
N THR A 15 11.55 20.37 9.88
CA THR A 15 11.22 19.01 10.29
C THR A 15 12.46 18.28 10.80
N LYS A 16 12.59 18.18 12.13
CA LYS A 16 13.60 17.35 12.77
C LYS A 16 13.24 15.87 12.61
N LYS A 17 14.25 15.01 12.42
CA LYS A 17 14.05 13.55 12.50
C LYS A 17 13.59 13.21 13.92
N LYS A 18 12.36 12.72 14.05
CA LYS A 18 11.88 12.17 15.33
C LYS A 18 12.69 10.91 15.66
N PRO A 19 13.14 10.73 16.92
CA PRO A 19 13.89 9.54 17.31
C PRO A 19 13.04 8.28 17.06
N GLY A 20 13.58 7.36 16.26
CA GLY A 20 12.85 6.17 15.83
C GLY A 20 12.47 5.23 16.99
N LEU A 21 13.23 5.25 18.08
CA LEU A 21 13.00 4.39 19.25
C LEU A 21 11.73 4.79 20.01
N GLU A 22 11.56 6.08 20.33
CA GLU A 22 10.37 6.58 21.04
C GLU A 22 9.09 6.31 20.25
N ARG A 23 9.13 6.50 18.92
CA ARG A 23 7.98 6.23 18.06
C ARG A 23 7.61 4.74 18.06
N LYS A 24 8.61 3.85 18.01
CA LYS A 24 8.38 2.40 18.05
C LYS A 24 7.81 1.98 19.41
N GLY A 25 8.34 2.54 20.50
CA GLY A 25 7.84 2.29 21.85
C GLY A 25 6.38 2.71 22.02
N LYS A 26 6.00 3.90 21.51
CA LYS A 26 4.61 4.36 21.51
C LYS A 26 3.68 3.43 20.74
N VAL A 27 4.08 3.00 19.55
CA VAL A 27 3.28 2.06 18.75
C VAL A 27 3.10 0.72 19.47
N VAL A 28 4.12 0.21 20.17
CA VAL A 28 4.00 -1.02 20.97
C VAL A 28 2.99 -0.84 22.10
N ALA A 29 3.05 0.30 22.81
CA ALA A 29 2.09 0.60 23.87
C ALA A 29 0.65 0.71 23.32
N GLU A 30 0.44 1.45 22.23
CA GLU A 30 -0.87 1.59 21.60
C GLU A 30 -1.46 0.25 21.11
N ILE A 31 -0.62 -0.66 20.62
CA ILE A 31 -1.07 -2.00 20.20
C ILE A 31 -1.48 -2.82 21.43
N LYS A 32 -0.72 -2.77 22.54
CA LYS A 32 -1.09 -3.47 23.78
C LYS A 32 -2.41 -2.94 24.35
N ASP A 33 -2.59 -1.61 24.38
CA ASP A 33 -3.84 -1.00 24.81
C ASP A 33 -5.02 -1.43 23.91
N ALA A 34 -4.80 -1.54 22.59
CA ALA A 34 -5.81 -2.03 21.67
C ALA A 34 -6.13 -3.52 21.86
N VAL A 35 -5.15 -4.36 22.15
CA VAL A 35 -5.39 -5.78 22.49
C VAL A 35 -6.33 -5.90 23.69
N ASP A 36 -6.24 -5.00 24.66
CA ASP A 36 -7.10 -5.00 25.84
C ASP A 36 -8.49 -4.40 25.58
N GLN A 37 -8.57 -3.35 24.76
CA GLN A 37 -9.83 -2.64 24.46
C GLN A 37 -10.76 -3.37 23.47
N TYR A 38 -10.20 -4.17 22.57
CA TYR A 38 -10.97 -4.82 21.50
C TYR A 38 -11.11 -6.33 21.71
N SER A 39 -12.25 -6.88 21.30
CA SER A 39 -12.57 -8.31 21.46
C SER A 39 -11.91 -9.18 20.38
N SER A 40 -11.67 -8.64 19.19
CA SER A 40 -11.13 -9.37 18.05
C SER A 40 -9.95 -8.64 17.42
N ALA A 41 -8.99 -9.42 16.92
CA ALA A 41 -7.83 -8.92 16.19
C ALA A 41 -7.68 -9.67 14.86
N TYR A 42 -7.33 -8.95 13.82
CA TYR A 42 -7.14 -9.46 12.47
C TYR A 42 -5.75 -9.05 11.96
N VAL A 43 -5.11 -9.95 11.22
CA VAL A 43 -3.99 -9.61 10.34
C VAL A 43 -4.54 -9.49 8.93
N PHE A 44 -4.19 -8.41 8.26
CA PHE A 44 -4.52 -8.20 6.85
C PHE A 44 -3.28 -7.86 6.06
N THR A 45 -3.30 -8.18 4.77
CA THR A 45 -2.34 -7.70 3.78
C THR A 45 -3.05 -6.76 2.81
N TYR A 46 -2.27 -6.06 2.00
CA TYR A 46 -2.79 -5.04 1.10
C TYR A 46 -1.92 -4.91 -0.13
N ASP A 47 -2.55 -4.58 -1.26
CA ASP A 47 -1.86 -4.29 -2.50
C ASP A 47 -1.96 -2.80 -2.86
N ASN A 48 -0.91 -2.22 -3.44
CA ASN A 48 -0.92 -0.83 -3.95
C ASN A 48 -1.35 0.28 -2.95
N MET A 49 -1.11 0.07 -1.64
CA MET A 49 -1.54 0.96 -0.56
C MET A 49 -1.25 2.46 -0.74
N ARG A 50 -2.24 3.27 -0.35
CA ARG A 50 -2.19 4.74 -0.35
C ARG A 50 -2.51 5.31 1.02
N ASN A 51 -1.59 6.13 1.53
CA ASN A 51 -1.70 6.75 2.85
C ASN A 51 -2.95 7.61 3.03
N GLN A 52 -3.46 8.23 1.96
CA GLN A 52 -4.67 9.05 2.04
C GLN A 52 -5.91 8.18 2.24
N LYS A 53 -6.10 7.18 1.36
CA LYS A 53 -7.21 6.23 1.44
C LYS A 53 -7.25 5.47 2.77
N LEU A 54 -6.09 5.07 3.29
CA LEU A 54 -6.02 4.45 4.61
C LEU A 54 -6.38 5.40 5.76
N LYS A 55 -6.09 6.70 5.64
CA LYS A 55 -6.53 7.69 6.64
C LYS A 55 -8.05 7.82 6.61
N ASP A 56 -8.65 7.84 5.44
CA ASP A 56 -10.09 7.93 5.27
C ASP A 56 -10.77 6.70 5.88
N LEU A 57 -10.26 5.49 5.58
CA LEU A 57 -10.71 4.24 6.19
C LEU A 57 -10.57 4.25 7.73
N ARG A 58 -9.43 4.75 8.24
CA ARG A 58 -9.21 4.88 9.69
C ARG A 58 -10.17 5.85 10.35
N GLU A 59 -10.56 6.93 9.68
CA GLU A 59 -11.49 7.91 10.24
C GLU A 59 -12.92 7.34 10.24
N GLN A 60 -13.32 6.62 9.19
CA GLN A 60 -14.61 5.92 9.12
C GLN A 60 -14.76 4.88 10.25
N LEU A 61 -13.68 4.15 10.55
CA LEU A 61 -13.67 3.06 11.53
C LEU A 61 -13.29 3.48 12.95
N LYS A 62 -13.02 4.75 13.19
CA LYS A 62 -12.43 5.27 14.44
C LYS A 62 -13.25 4.99 15.70
N SER A 63 -14.57 4.86 15.57
CA SER A 63 -15.49 4.61 16.68
C SER A 63 -15.54 3.15 17.11
N SER A 64 -15.30 2.21 16.20
CA SER A 64 -15.50 0.77 16.43
C SER A 64 -14.21 -0.05 16.32
N SER A 65 -13.18 0.48 15.67
CA SER A 65 -12.00 -0.29 15.26
C SER A 65 -10.73 0.54 15.18
N ARG A 66 -9.58 -0.15 15.16
CA ARG A 66 -8.25 0.46 15.10
C ARG A 66 -7.32 -0.28 14.15
N ILE A 67 -6.79 0.45 13.15
CA ILE A 67 -5.84 -0.09 12.16
C ILE A 67 -4.41 0.37 12.47
N PHE A 68 -3.50 -0.57 12.64
CA PHE A 68 -2.06 -0.32 12.83
C PHE A 68 -1.27 -0.79 11.61
N LEU A 69 -0.46 0.13 11.06
CA LEU A 69 0.60 -0.19 10.11
C LEU A 69 1.92 0.26 10.72
N ALA A 70 2.77 -0.71 11.07
CA ALA A 70 4.08 -0.46 11.65
C ALA A 70 5.10 -1.48 11.13
N GLY A 71 6.37 -1.33 11.50
CA GLY A 71 7.36 -2.32 11.11
C GLY A 71 7.02 -3.69 11.70
N LYS A 72 7.02 -4.75 10.88
CA LYS A 72 6.67 -6.13 11.27
C LYS A 72 7.24 -6.58 12.61
N LYS A 73 8.54 -6.33 12.84
CA LYS A 73 9.23 -6.71 14.08
C LYS A 73 8.66 -6.00 15.32
N VAL A 74 8.16 -4.78 15.16
CA VAL A 74 7.54 -3.98 16.24
C VAL A 74 6.18 -4.56 16.59
N MET A 75 5.37 -4.91 15.58
CA MET A 75 4.06 -5.52 15.78
C MET A 75 4.19 -6.92 16.40
N GLN A 76 5.15 -7.74 15.95
CA GLN A 76 5.46 -9.04 16.54
C GLN A 76 5.91 -8.94 18.01
N ILE A 77 6.66 -7.88 18.38
CA ILE A 77 7.04 -7.65 19.79
C ILE A 77 5.83 -7.22 20.62
N ALA A 78 4.90 -6.46 20.03
CA ALA A 78 3.71 -5.99 20.74
C ALA A 78 2.73 -7.14 21.05
N LEU A 79 2.55 -8.08 20.12
CA LEU A 79 1.67 -9.25 20.29
C LEU A 79 2.32 -10.36 21.15
N GLY A 80 3.65 -10.45 21.13
CA GLY A 80 4.41 -11.54 21.73
C GLY A 80 4.90 -12.53 20.66
N ARG A 81 6.15 -12.98 20.80
CA ARG A 81 6.76 -13.99 19.90
C ARG A 81 6.63 -15.40 20.43
N SER A 82 6.38 -15.54 21.73
CA SER A 82 6.37 -16.80 22.46
C SER A 82 5.15 -16.86 23.38
N PRO A 83 4.67 -18.07 23.72
CA PRO A 83 3.66 -18.31 24.77
C PRO A 83 3.93 -17.62 26.09
N ALA A 84 5.20 -17.37 26.41
CA ALA A 84 5.61 -16.73 27.66
C ALA A 84 5.55 -15.20 27.62
N ASP A 85 5.58 -14.59 26.43
CA ASP A 85 5.60 -13.12 26.24
C ASP A 85 4.26 -12.57 25.72
N GLU A 86 3.23 -13.41 25.63
CA GLU A 86 1.93 -13.05 25.07
C GLU A 86 1.08 -12.23 26.04
N ALA A 87 0.45 -11.18 25.51
CA ALA A 87 -0.50 -10.38 26.27
C ALA A 87 -1.80 -11.16 26.58
N LYS A 88 -2.28 -11.98 25.64
CA LYS A 88 -3.41 -12.90 25.83
C LYS A 88 -3.12 -14.21 25.10
N THR A 89 -3.74 -15.30 25.55
CA THR A 89 -3.52 -16.64 25.02
C THR A 89 -3.81 -16.71 23.52
N GLY A 90 -2.82 -17.10 22.71
CA GLY A 90 -2.97 -17.34 21.28
C GLY A 90 -2.53 -16.19 20.37
N LEU A 91 -2.12 -15.03 20.91
CA LEU A 91 -1.65 -13.89 20.12
C LEU A 91 -0.34 -14.19 19.37
N HIS A 92 0.51 -15.10 19.87
CA HIS A 92 1.72 -15.49 19.14
C HIS A 92 1.41 -16.06 17.76
N LYS A 93 0.22 -16.67 17.57
CA LYS A 93 -0.18 -17.24 16.28
C LYS A 93 -0.29 -16.13 15.23
N LEU A 94 -0.91 -14.98 15.55
CA LEU A 94 -0.97 -13.80 14.68
C LEU A 94 0.42 -13.31 14.27
N SER A 95 1.37 -13.35 15.20
CA SER A 95 2.74 -12.86 14.96
C SER A 95 3.46 -13.59 13.83
N LYS A 96 3.11 -14.87 13.56
CA LYS A 96 3.66 -15.69 12.49
C LYS A 96 3.20 -15.24 11.10
N PHE A 97 1.97 -14.70 11.02
CA PHE A 97 1.36 -14.21 9.78
C PHE A 97 1.71 -12.75 9.46
N LEU A 98 2.42 -12.05 10.35
CA LEU A 98 2.96 -10.71 10.09
C LEU A 98 4.20 -10.76 9.18
N GLN A 99 3.98 -11.13 7.91
CA GLN A 99 4.98 -11.16 6.86
C GLN A 99 4.68 -10.12 5.78
N GLY A 100 5.63 -9.87 4.88
CA GLY A 100 5.46 -8.90 3.79
C GLY A 100 4.92 -7.53 4.21
N ASP A 101 4.00 -7.02 3.40
CA ASP A 101 3.19 -5.84 3.67
C ASP A 101 1.91 -6.25 4.41
N SER A 102 2.01 -6.28 5.74
CA SER A 102 0.91 -6.65 6.64
C SER A 102 0.58 -5.57 7.66
N GLY A 103 -0.68 -5.56 8.08
CA GLY A 103 -1.24 -4.67 9.09
C GLY A 103 -2.02 -5.43 10.14
N LEU A 104 -2.25 -4.76 11.27
CA LEU A 104 -3.13 -5.24 12.34
C LEU A 104 -4.42 -4.42 12.34
N PHE A 105 -5.53 -5.11 12.50
CA PHE A 105 -6.84 -4.53 12.61
C PHE A 105 -7.53 -5.06 13.87
N PHE A 106 -7.78 -4.18 14.84
CA PHE A 106 -8.52 -4.49 16.06
C PHE A 106 -9.93 -3.96 15.94
N THR A 107 -10.94 -4.73 16.34
CA THR A 107 -12.33 -4.32 16.17
C THR A 107 -13.25 -5.01 17.16
N ASN A 108 -14.37 -4.35 17.46
CA ASN A 108 -15.50 -4.91 18.20
C ASN A 108 -16.68 -5.30 17.29
N LEU A 109 -16.52 -5.18 15.96
CA LEU A 109 -17.54 -5.55 14.99
C LEU A 109 -17.66 -7.07 14.83
N PRO A 110 -18.85 -7.59 14.46
CA PRO A 110 -19.03 -9.00 14.15
C PRO A 110 -18.21 -9.39 12.91
N ARG A 111 -17.82 -10.67 12.86
CA ARG A 111 -17.03 -11.27 11.77
C ARG A 111 -17.57 -10.91 10.38
N ASP A 112 -18.86 -11.14 10.16
CA ASP A 112 -19.48 -10.99 8.85
C ASP A 112 -19.40 -9.54 8.33
N GLU A 113 -19.48 -8.56 9.23
CA GLU A 113 -19.37 -7.15 8.88
C GLU A 113 -17.94 -6.77 8.51
N VAL A 114 -16.95 -7.34 9.20
CA VAL A 114 -15.53 -7.13 8.89
C VAL A 114 -15.18 -7.74 7.52
N GLU A 115 -15.64 -8.97 7.26
CA GLU A 115 -15.42 -9.63 5.98
C GLU A 115 -16.06 -8.85 4.82
N ARG A 116 -17.30 -8.38 5.01
CA ARG A 116 -17.97 -7.53 4.03
C ARG A 116 -17.21 -6.23 3.79
N LEU A 117 -16.80 -5.55 4.87
CA LEU A 117 -16.06 -4.28 4.76
C LEU A 117 -14.76 -4.43 3.99
N PHE A 118 -13.99 -5.49 4.24
CA PHE A 118 -12.73 -5.71 3.54
C PHE A 118 -12.93 -6.12 2.08
N ARG A 119 -14.01 -6.84 1.75
CA ARG A 119 -14.36 -7.22 0.37
C ARG A 119 -14.91 -6.06 -0.45
N GLU A 120 -15.74 -5.21 0.14
CA GLU A 120 -16.31 -4.04 -0.52
C GLU A 120 -15.32 -2.88 -0.65
N PHE A 121 -14.28 -2.88 0.17
CA PHE A 121 -13.27 -1.83 0.14
C PHE A 121 -12.32 -2.02 -1.05
N GLU A 122 -12.65 -1.35 -2.14
CA GLU A 122 -11.86 -1.31 -3.36
C GLU A 122 -11.69 0.13 -3.85
N GLU A 123 -10.45 0.58 -3.97
CA GLU A 123 -10.13 1.95 -4.40
C GLU A 123 -9.16 1.94 -5.57
N HIS A 124 -9.52 2.62 -6.64
CA HIS A 124 -8.71 2.70 -7.86
C HIS A 124 -7.70 3.85 -7.75
N ASP A 125 -6.47 3.61 -8.18
CA ASP A 125 -5.40 4.61 -8.24
C ASP A 125 -4.48 4.37 -9.44
N PHE A 126 -3.60 5.33 -9.69
CA PHE A 126 -2.60 5.28 -10.74
C PHE A 126 -1.52 4.27 -10.43
N ALA A 127 -1.20 3.43 -11.42
CA ALA A 127 -0.12 2.48 -11.33
C ALA A 127 1.24 3.17 -11.20
N ARG A 128 2.19 2.47 -10.57
CA ARG A 128 3.54 2.97 -10.34
C ARG A 128 4.51 2.25 -11.26
N THR A 129 5.71 2.82 -11.38
CA THR A 129 6.83 2.14 -12.02
C THR A 129 7.03 0.76 -11.40
N GLY A 130 7.12 -0.27 -12.26
CA GLY A 130 7.27 -1.66 -11.86
C GLY A 130 5.97 -2.38 -11.50
N SER A 131 4.83 -1.69 -11.39
CA SER A 131 3.52 -2.34 -11.30
C SER A 131 3.19 -3.04 -12.62
N THR A 132 2.54 -4.19 -12.56
CA THR A 132 2.05 -4.90 -13.75
C THR A 132 0.86 -4.17 -14.34
N ALA A 133 0.85 -3.95 -15.66
CA ALA A 133 -0.29 -3.36 -16.35
C ALA A 133 -1.47 -4.35 -16.40
N THR A 134 -2.67 -3.87 -16.04
CA THR A 134 -3.91 -4.65 -16.03
C THR A 134 -4.57 -4.72 -17.41
N GLU A 135 -4.24 -3.78 -18.29
CA GLU A 135 -4.78 -3.68 -19.65
C GLU A 135 -3.71 -3.09 -20.58
N THR A 136 -3.89 -3.29 -21.88
CA THR A 136 -3.03 -2.69 -22.91
C THR A 136 -3.57 -1.31 -23.27
N VAL A 137 -2.72 -0.29 -23.18
CA VAL A 137 -3.08 1.09 -23.57
C VAL A 137 -2.25 1.50 -24.78
N GLU A 138 -2.96 1.74 -25.87
CA GLU A 138 -2.45 2.33 -27.11
C GLU A 138 -3.07 3.70 -27.35
N LEU A 139 -2.24 4.64 -27.78
CA LEU A 139 -2.67 5.96 -28.26
C LEU A 139 -2.59 5.97 -29.78
N LYS A 140 -3.67 6.37 -30.43
CA LYS A 140 -3.72 6.54 -31.89
C LYS A 140 -3.18 7.90 -32.32
N GLU A 141 -2.65 7.97 -33.53
CA GLU A 141 -2.26 9.20 -34.19
C GLU A 141 -3.42 10.21 -34.18
N GLY A 142 -3.13 11.47 -33.86
CA GLY A 142 -4.13 12.54 -33.83
C GLY A 142 -3.93 13.59 -32.72
N PRO A 143 -4.84 14.58 -32.63
CA PRO A 143 -4.78 15.64 -31.63
C PRO A 143 -5.10 15.12 -30.23
N LEU A 144 -4.22 15.46 -29.27
CA LEU A 144 -4.38 15.19 -27.84
C LEU A 144 -4.87 16.46 -27.14
N GLU A 145 -6.15 16.78 -27.33
CA GLU A 145 -6.77 17.99 -26.79
C GLU A 145 -6.79 18.04 -25.25
N GLN A 146 -6.65 16.89 -24.57
CA GLN A 146 -6.54 16.85 -23.11
C GLN A 146 -5.25 17.47 -22.56
N PHE A 147 -4.23 17.70 -23.39
CA PHE A 147 -2.94 18.23 -22.96
C PHE A 147 -2.73 19.68 -23.38
N THR A 148 -2.14 20.47 -22.48
CA THR A 148 -1.78 21.85 -22.78
C THR A 148 -0.48 21.92 -23.59
N HIS A 149 -0.31 22.97 -24.39
CA HIS A 149 0.89 23.17 -25.20
C HIS A 149 2.20 23.22 -24.37
N GLU A 150 2.12 23.65 -23.11
CA GLU A 150 3.27 23.65 -22.18
C GLU A 150 3.74 22.25 -21.79
N MET A 151 2.87 21.24 -21.88
CA MET A 151 3.19 19.85 -21.58
C MET A 151 3.88 19.13 -22.72
N GLU A 152 3.91 19.70 -23.93
CA GLU A 152 4.52 19.07 -25.11
C GLU A 152 5.98 18.62 -24.87
N PRO A 153 6.88 19.46 -24.32
CA PRO A 153 8.26 19.04 -24.06
C PRO A 153 8.34 17.94 -23.01
N PHE A 154 7.39 17.92 -22.06
CA PHE A 154 7.30 16.89 -21.03
C PHE A 154 6.85 15.55 -21.62
N LEU A 155 5.80 15.54 -22.45
CA LEU A 155 5.30 14.34 -23.14
C LEU A 155 6.37 13.74 -24.05
N ARG A 156 7.09 14.58 -24.80
CA ARG A 156 8.24 14.14 -25.61
C ARG A 156 9.34 13.49 -24.76
N LYS A 157 9.60 14.01 -23.56
CA LYS A 157 10.55 13.43 -22.60
C LYS A 157 10.08 12.09 -22.02
N GLN A 158 8.77 11.85 -21.93
CA GLN A 158 8.19 10.55 -21.57
C GLN A 158 8.19 9.56 -22.77
N GLY A 159 8.81 9.89 -23.90
CA GLY A 159 8.92 8.98 -25.04
C GLY A 159 7.71 8.97 -25.99
N LEU A 160 6.75 9.87 -25.79
CA LEU A 160 5.62 10.01 -26.72
C LEU A 160 6.06 10.74 -27.99
N PRO A 161 5.74 10.22 -29.19
CA PRO A 161 6.02 10.89 -30.46
C PRO A 161 5.02 12.04 -30.70
N VAL A 162 5.21 13.17 -30.02
CA VAL A 162 4.33 14.35 -30.12
C VAL A 162 4.95 15.50 -30.93
N ARG A 163 4.08 16.30 -31.54
CA ARG A 163 4.41 17.55 -32.24
C ARG A 163 3.39 18.63 -31.86
N LEU A 164 3.83 19.88 -31.77
CA LEU A 164 2.94 21.02 -31.60
C LEU A 164 2.48 21.52 -32.98
N ASN A 165 1.19 21.39 -33.29
CA ASN A 165 0.58 21.89 -34.51
C ASN A 165 -0.45 22.97 -34.16
N ARG A 166 -0.16 24.22 -34.56
CA ARG A 166 -1.02 25.40 -34.31
C ARG A 166 -1.48 25.58 -32.85
N GLY A 167 -0.64 25.19 -31.89
CA GLY A 167 -0.92 25.29 -30.45
C GLY A 167 -1.62 24.07 -29.84
N VAL A 168 -1.95 23.06 -30.65
CA VAL A 168 -2.49 21.78 -30.19
C VAL A 168 -1.38 20.73 -30.22
N VAL A 169 -1.31 19.89 -29.18
CA VAL A 169 -0.37 18.76 -29.13
C VAL A 169 -0.96 17.63 -29.95
N GLU A 170 -0.26 17.18 -30.98
CA GLU A 170 -0.67 16.05 -31.84
C GLU A 170 0.33 14.91 -31.72
N LEU A 171 -0.18 13.68 -31.61
CA LEU A 171 0.61 12.46 -31.71
C LEU A 171 0.92 12.20 -33.19
N VAL A 172 2.19 12.00 -33.53
CA VAL A 172 2.69 11.85 -34.91
C VAL A 172 2.53 10.44 -35.44
N ALA A 173 2.45 9.44 -34.56
CA ALA A 173 2.27 8.04 -34.91
C ALA A 173 1.64 7.30 -33.73
N ASP A 174 0.95 6.20 -34.02
CA ASP A 174 0.44 5.29 -33.01
C ASP A 174 1.55 4.88 -32.03
N HIS A 175 1.23 4.91 -30.73
CA HIS A 175 2.18 4.62 -29.67
C HIS A 175 1.55 3.75 -28.59
N VAL A 176 2.19 2.59 -28.33
CA VAL A 176 1.79 1.70 -27.24
C VAL A 176 2.47 2.17 -25.96
N VAL A 177 1.66 2.61 -24.99
CA VAL A 177 2.14 3.10 -23.69
C VAL A 177 2.51 1.92 -22.79
N CYS A 178 1.66 0.90 -22.76
CA CYS A 178 1.89 -0.33 -22.00
C CYS A 178 1.09 -1.49 -22.56
N GLU A 179 1.58 -2.70 -22.31
CA GLU A 179 0.92 -3.96 -22.67
C GLU A 179 0.52 -4.70 -21.40
N GLU A 180 -0.63 -5.35 -21.44
CA GLU A 180 -1.17 -6.16 -20.35
C GLU A 180 -0.16 -7.22 -19.88
N GLY A 181 -0.01 -7.36 -18.56
CA GLY A 181 0.88 -8.34 -17.95
C GLY A 181 2.36 -7.95 -17.91
N LYS A 182 2.76 -6.82 -18.51
CA LYS A 182 4.15 -6.32 -18.44
C LYS A 182 4.34 -5.29 -17.32
N PRO A 183 5.55 -5.22 -16.70
CA PRO A 183 5.85 -4.19 -15.71
C PRO A 183 5.95 -2.82 -16.37
N LEU A 184 5.32 -1.82 -15.77
CA LEU A 184 5.30 -0.45 -16.28
C LEU A 184 6.66 0.24 -16.15
N SER A 185 7.11 0.88 -17.23
CA SER A 185 8.25 1.78 -17.19
C SER A 185 7.91 3.08 -16.44
N PRO A 186 8.91 3.85 -15.97
CA PRO A 186 8.67 5.15 -15.36
C PRO A 186 7.88 6.10 -16.25
N GLU A 187 8.18 6.08 -17.55
CA GLU A 187 7.57 6.92 -18.56
C GLU A 187 6.12 6.52 -18.85
N ALA A 188 5.87 5.20 -18.91
CA ALA A 188 4.52 4.65 -19.10
C ALA A 188 3.62 4.99 -17.89
N ALA A 189 4.09 4.75 -16.67
CA ALA A 189 3.32 5.06 -15.46
C ALA A 189 2.97 6.55 -15.35
N GLN A 190 3.90 7.43 -15.75
CA GLN A 190 3.67 8.87 -15.76
C GLN A 190 2.69 9.29 -16.86
N THR A 191 2.77 8.68 -18.04
CA THR A 191 1.82 8.90 -19.15
C THR A 191 0.41 8.44 -18.77
N LEU A 192 0.25 7.24 -18.18
CA LEU A 192 -1.03 6.74 -17.70
C LEU A 192 -1.67 7.68 -16.67
N ARG A 193 -0.85 8.22 -15.75
CA ARG A 193 -1.31 9.22 -14.78
C ARG A 193 -1.80 10.51 -15.43
N LEU A 194 -1.14 10.94 -16.50
CA LEU A 194 -1.56 12.11 -17.27
C LEU A 194 -2.84 11.86 -18.06
N LEU A 195 -3.03 10.64 -18.56
CA LEU A 195 -4.25 10.21 -19.26
C LEU A 195 -5.43 9.97 -18.31
N GLY A 196 -5.21 9.97 -17.00
CA GLY A 196 -6.26 9.69 -16.02
C GLY A 196 -6.60 8.20 -15.87
N ILE A 197 -5.80 7.30 -16.45
CA ILE A 197 -6.06 5.86 -16.44
C ILE A 197 -5.53 5.24 -15.15
N GLN A 198 -6.42 4.64 -14.37
CA GLN A 198 -6.13 4.02 -13.08
C GLN A 198 -6.00 2.51 -13.26
N MET A 199 -4.78 1.99 -13.17
CA MET A 199 -4.46 0.55 -13.34
C MET A 199 -3.96 -0.11 -12.05
N ALA A 200 -4.06 0.56 -10.90
CA ALA A 200 -3.69 -0.02 -9.63
C ALA A 200 -4.88 0.00 -8.69
N THR A 201 -5.35 -1.19 -8.35
CA THR A 201 -6.42 -1.37 -7.37
C THR A 201 -5.80 -1.51 -5.98
N PHE A 202 -6.28 -0.69 -5.06
CA PHE A 202 -6.00 -0.81 -3.63
C PHE A 202 -7.11 -1.64 -2.99
N GLN A 203 -6.75 -2.85 -2.58
CA GLN A 203 -7.61 -3.80 -1.88
C GLN A 203 -6.94 -4.28 -0.61
N LEU A 204 -7.75 -4.71 0.35
CA LEU A 204 -7.31 -5.27 1.63
C LEU A 204 -7.75 -6.73 1.70
N TYR A 205 -6.83 -7.60 2.09
CA TYR A 205 -7.10 -9.03 2.21
C TYR A 205 -6.89 -9.51 3.64
N LEU A 206 -7.92 -10.14 4.22
CA LEU A 206 -7.81 -10.75 5.54
C LEU A 206 -6.96 -12.01 5.46
N VAL A 207 -5.98 -12.15 6.36
CA VAL A 207 -5.06 -13.29 6.44
C VAL A 207 -5.45 -14.21 7.59
N CYS A 208 -5.64 -13.65 8.79
CA CYS A 208 -6.07 -14.42 9.94
C CYS A 208 -6.84 -13.56 10.94
N ARG A 209 -7.64 -14.25 11.75
CA ARG A 209 -8.45 -13.71 12.82
C ARG A 209 -8.12 -14.42 14.11
N TRP A 210 -8.06 -13.63 15.18
CA TRP A 210 -7.96 -14.09 16.55
C TRP A 210 -9.10 -13.48 17.35
N SER A 211 -9.77 -14.34 18.10
CA SER A 211 -10.64 -14.00 19.22
C SER A 211 -10.14 -14.74 20.46
N CYS A 212 -10.64 -14.39 21.64
CA CYS A 212 -10.18 -14.97 22.91
C CYS A 212 -10.14 -16.50 22.91
N ASP A 213 -11.07 -17.14 22.20
CA ASP A 213 -11.22 -18.61 22.17
C ASP A 213 -10.96 -19.23 20.79
N ASP A 214 -10.98 -18.43 19.72
CA ASP A 214 -10.96 -18.92 18.34
C ASP A 214 -9.83 -18.30 17.50
N PHE A 215 -9.24 -19.12 16.62
CA PHE A 215 -8.26 -18.68 15.64
C PHE A 215 -8.61 -19.23 14.26
N GLU A 216 -8.80 -18.33 13.30
CA GLU A 216 -9.22 -18.66 11.94
C GLU A 216 -8.22 -18.10 10.92
N VAL A 217 -7.94 -18.86 9.87
CA VAL A 217 -7.04 -18.46 8.78
C VAL A 217 -7.84 -18.34 7.48
N TYR A 218 -7.65 -17.23 6.78
CA TYR A 218 -8.27 -16.94 5.50
C TYR A 218 -7.30 -17.26 4.37
N LYS A 219 -7.69 -18.19 3.49
CA LYS A 219 -6.86 -18.64 2.38
C LYS A 219 -6.60 -17.54 1.35
N GLU A 220 -7.57 -16.66 1.11
CA GLU A 220 -7.46 -15.54 0.16
C GLU A 220 -6.30 -14.62 0.53
N GLY A 221 -6.25 -14.09 1.76
CA GLY A 221 -5.13 -13.23 2.17
C GLY A 221 -3.80 -13.94 2.28
N LEU A 222 -3.79 -15.26 2.55
CA LEU A 222 -2.55 -16.04 2.59
C LEU A 222 -1.89 -16.11 1.19
N ALA A 223 -2.70 -16.25 0.14
CA ALA A 223 -2.21 -16.25 -1.25
C ALA A 223 -1.58 -14.90 -1.63
N HIS A 224 -2.21 -13.79 -1.25
CA HIS A 224 -1.68 -12.44 -1.50
C HIS A 224 -0.43 -12.10 -0.66
N LEU A 225 -0.28 -12.71 0.51
CA LEU A 225 0.91 -12.54 1.35
C LEU A 225 2.19 -13.14 0.72
N GLY A 226 2.04 -13.95 -0.33
CA GLY A 226 3.15 -14.68 -0.96
C GLY A 226 3.80 -15.70 -0.02
N ALA A 227 3.08 -16.13 1.02
CA ALA A 227 3.53 -17.16 1.92
C ALA A 227 3.41 -18.51 1.20
N ASN A 228 4.54 -19.02 0.69
CA ASN A 228 4.64 -20.42 0.30
C ASN A 228 4.19 -21.31 1.46
N ASP A 229 3.46 -22.36 1.10
CA ASP A 229 2.86 -23.40 1.94
C ASP A 229 3.93 -24.27 2.65
N ASP A 230 4.82 -23.65 3.42
CA ASP A 230 5.85 -24.31 4.24
C ASP A 230 5.58 -24.04 5.72
N SER A 231 4.44 -24.52 6.22
CA SER A 231 4.27 -24.96 7.63
C SER A 231 2.87 -25.50 7.87
N ALA A 232 2.66 -26.73 7.40
CA ALA A 232 1.76 -27.67 8.04
C ALA A 232 2.28 -28.07 9.43
#